data_AF-A0A3Q3F7T9-F1
#
_entry.id   AF-A0A3Q3F7T9-F1
#
_cell.length_a   1.000
_cell.length_b   1.000
_cell.length_c   1.000
_cell.angle_alpha   90.00
_cell.angle_beta   90.00
_cell.angle_gamma   90.00
#
_symmetry.space_group_name_H-M   'P 1'
#
loop_
_entity.id
_entity.type
_entity.pdbx_description
1 polymer ?
#
loop_
_entity_poly.entity_id
_entity_poly.type
_entity_poly.pdbx_seq_one_letter_code
_entity_poly.pdbx_strand_id
1 'polypeptide(L)'
;MSDLIERLQLPVLGSHTLSRALGIDGSNPAAARDKKYHSRLKLPHITVCEGLAETVDLSFESVCVDQPIGKRLFREFLNANKEYNGASRLWRDIEDYDMAEDSERAKKASKIIQRYMDAAAKHYCPFLSEDIVAKVKEGQETVGDDLFAAALATTLDFLREAPYTFFLESMYVKRFLQWKWLEMQPMDADWFQDFRVLGKGGFGEVSACQMKATGKLYACKKLNKKRLKKRKAAFSVFLHFLLRFIVSLAYAFQTKDELCLVMTIMNGGDLKYHIYLVDENNPGFEEPRACFYIAQIIQGMEHLHQKRIVYRDLKPENVLLDNDGNDHLKRKKPLNQGCPKCGPRAICGPWWDFLRPVTSNEESEDFCPRP
;
A
#
# COMPACT_ATOMS: atom_id res chain seq x y z
N MET A 1 8.98 -5.65 20.47
CA MET A 1 8.32 -4.33 20.50
C MET A 1 8.98 -3.36 19.52
N SER A 2 10.33 -3.24 19.49
CA SER A 2 11.08 -2.55 18.42
C SER A 2 10.97 -3.23 17.04
N ASP A 3 11.07 -4.56 17.02
CA ASP A 3 11.04 -5.40 15.80
C ASP A 3 9.63 -5.52 15.14
N LEU A 4 8.57 -5.08 15.84
CA LEU A 4 7.18 -5.13 15.33
C LEU A 4 6.82 -3.86 14.55
N ILE A 5 7.23 -2.69 15.04
CA ILE A 5 7.08 -1.39 14.37
C ILE A 5 7.96 -1.34 13.10
N GLU A 6 9.12 -1.99 13.14
CA GLU A 6 10.12 -2.00 12.06
C GLU A 6 9.75 -2.90 10.88
N ARG A 7 8.98 -3.98 11.12
CA ARG A 7 8.59 -4.97 10.07
C ARG A 7 7.16 -4.81 9.53
N LEU A 8 6.32 -4.00 10.17
CA LEU A 8 4.94 -3.69 9.72
C LEU A 8 4.84 -2.41 8.89
N GLN A 9 5.93 -1.65 8.79
CA GLN A 9 6.10 -0.65 7.75
C GLN A 9 6.77 -1.37 6.57
N LEU A 10 6.13 -1.40 5.40
CA LEU A 10 6.79 -1.77 4.15
C LEU A 10 8.18 -1.10 4.13
N PRO A 11 9.27 -1.85 3.92
CA PRO A 11 10.59 -1.26 3.80
C PRO A 11 10.55 -0.35 2.57
N VAL A 12 10.45 0.96 2.78
CA VAL A 12 10.97 1.89 1.80
C VAL A 12 12.48 1.82 1.99
N LEU A 13 13.10 0.84 1.32
CA LEU A 13 14.49 0.95 0.93
C LEU A 13 14.62 2.31 0.20
N GLY A 14 15.64 3.07 0.55
CA GLY A 14 15.82 4.44 0.08
C GLY A 14 16.16 5.47 1.16
N SER A 15 16.22 5.10 2.44
CA SER A 15 16.66 6.02 3.52
C SER A 15 18.13 6.43 3.41
N HIS A 16 18.97 5.66 2.70
CA HIS A 16 20.41 5.90 2.66
C HIS A 16 20.81 7.09 1.78
N THR A 17 20.14 7.33 0.66
CA THR A 17 20.49 8.45 -0.26
C THR A 17 20.02 9.80 0.26
N LEU A 18 18.87 9.85 0.96
CA LEU A 18 18.35 11.10 1.53
C LEU A 18 19.14 11.57 2.76
N SER A 19 19.65 10.63 3.55
CA SER A 19 20.48 10.91 4.71
C SER A 19 21.64 11.87 4.34
N ARG A 20 22.35 11.51 3.27
CA ARG A 20 23.54 12.22 2.78
C ARG A 20 23.23 13.57 2.15
N ALA A 21 22.03 13.76 1.61
CA ALA A 21 21.58 15.04 1.02
C ALA A 21 20.92 15.99 2.05
N LEU A 22 20.50 15.48 3.21
CA LEU A 22 19.88 16.25 4.30
C LEU A 22 20.85 16.53 5.47
N GLY A 23 22.12 16.10 5.36
CA GLY A 23 23.08 16.21 6.48
C GLY A 23 22.72 15.32 7.68
N ILE A 24 21.85 14.34 7.49
CA ILE A 24 21.49 13.34 8.49
C ILE A 24 22.32 12.13 8.13
N ASP A 25 23.37 11.80 8.88
CA ASP A 25 24.17 10.61 8.56
C ASP A 25 23.28 9.38 8.33
N GLY A 26 23.63 8.58 7.33
CA GLY A 26 22.96 7.34 6.90
C GLY A 26 22.98 6.21 7.93
N SER A 27 22.82 6.56 9.19
CA SER A 27 22.71 5.70 10.34
C SER A 27 21.23 5.36 10.56
N ASN A 28 20.98 4.06 10.70
CA ASN A 28 19.90 3.42 11.44
C ASN A 28 18.62 4.27 11.67
N PRO A 29 17.44 3.90 11.12
CA PRO A 29 16.17 4.59 11.40
C PRO A 29 15.87 4.79 12.89
N ALA A 30 16.43 3.95 13.78
CA ALA A 30 16.36 4.11 15.22
C ALA A 30 17.11 5.35 15.76
N ALA A 31 18.19 5.79 15.09
CA ALA A 31 18.97 6.97 15.46
C ALA A 31 18.24 8.28 15.14
N ALA A 32 17.35 8.27 14.14
CA ALA A 32 16.55 9.43 13.75
C ALA A 32 15.24 9.60 14.56
N ARG A 33 15.00 8.77 15.58
CA ARG A 33 13.78 8.81 16.41
C ARG A 33 13.93 9.79 17.56
N ASP A 34 12.94 10.66 17.73
CA ASP A 34 12.80 11.43 18.95
C ASP A 34 12.34 10.51 20.09
N LYS A 35 13.20 10.32 21.10
CA LYS A 35 12.94 9.45 22.26
C LYS A 35 11.65 9.84 23.00
N LYS A 36 11.35 11.14 23.11
CA LYS A 36 10.14 11.63 23.81
C LYS A 36 8.89 11.17 23.06
N TYR A 37 8.84 11.37 21.74
CA TYR A 37 7.68 10.95 20.93
C TYR A 37 7.58 9.43 20.80
N HIS A 38 8.70 8.74 20.62
CA HIS A 38 8.71 7.27 20.59
C HIS A 38 8.17 6.68 21.90
N SER A 39 8.50 7.27 23.06
CA SER A 39 8.01 6.81 24.36
C SER A 39 6.49 6.91 24.54
N ARG A 40 5.80 7.68 23.69
CA ARG A 40 4.33 7.78 23.66
C ARG A 40 3.67 6.62 22.90
N LEU A 41 4.41 5.89 22.06
CA LEU A 41 3.91 4.72 21.33
C LEU A 41 3.88 3.49 22.26
N LYS A 42 2.99 3.51 23.25
CA LYS A 42 2.80 2.41 24.20
C LYS A 42 1.41 1.81 24.02
N LEU A 43 1.36 0.47 24.00
CA LEU A 43 0.09 -0.23 24.01
C LEU A 43 -0.61 0.01 25.34
N PRO A 44 -1.91 0.34 25.33
CA PRO A 44 -2.68 0.53 26.55
C PRO A 44 -2.93 -0.81 27.25
N HIS A 45 -3.40 -0.80 28.49
CA HIS A 45 -3.92 -2.01 29.12
C HIS A 45 -5.13 -2.54 28.34
N ILE A 46 -5.35 -3.86 28.34
CA ILE A 46 -6.41 -4.50 27.53
C ILE A 46 -7.82 -3.97 27.87
N THR A 47 -8.06 -3.60 29.13
CA THR A 47 -9.35 -3.06 29.59
C THR A 47 -9.71 -1.73 28.93
N VAL A 48 -8.72 -0.93 28.52
CA VAL A 48 -8.93 0.33 27.80
C VAL A 48 -9.52 0.09 26.40
N CYS A 49 -9.34 -1.12 25.87
CA CYS A 49 -9.74 -1.49 24.51
C CYS A 49 -11.06 -2.29 24.46
N GLU A 50 -11.71 -2.57 25.58
CA GLU A 50 -12.89 -3.46 25.63
C GLU A 50 -14.04 -2.97 24.75
N GLY A 51 -14.35 -1.67 24.78
CA GLY A 51 -15.39 -1.08 23.92
C GLY A 51 -15.01 -0.92 22.44
N LEU A 52 -13.75 -1.16 22.06
CA LEU A 52 -13.35 -1.04 20.65
C LEU A 52 -13.88 -2.18 19.79
N ALA A 53 -14.16 -3.34 20.38
CA ALA A 53 -14.70 -4.48 19.64
C ALA A 53 -16.09 -4.19 19.04
N GLU A 54 -16.84 -3.25 19.62
CA GLU A 54 -18.18 -2.86 19.15
C GLU A 54 -18.15 -1.84 18.01
N THR A 55 -17.05 -1.11 17.86
CA THR A 55 -16.94 0.01 16.91
C THR A 55 -15.99 -0.27 15.74
N VAL A 56 -15.04 -1.19 15.92
CA VAL A 56 -14.10 -1.62 14.89
C VAL A 56 -14.71 -2.74 14.07
N ASP A 57 -14.61 -2.66 12.75
CA ASP A 57 -14.94 -3.78 11.85
C ASP A 57 -13.95 -4.93 12.07
N LEU A 58 -14.45 -6.01 12.65
CA LEU A 58 -13.75 -7.26 12.91
C LEU A 58 -14.14 -8.37 11.92
N SER A 59 -14.49 -8.01 10.68
CA SER A 59 -14.60 -8.98 9.59
C SER A 59 -13.23 -9.53 9.19
N PHE A 60 -13.23 -10.75 8.65
CA PHE A 60 -12.01 -11.41 8.18
C PHE A 60 -11.29 -10.58 7.11
N GLU A 61 -12.03 -10.04 6.15
CA GLU A 61 -11.52 -9.20 5.08
C GLU A 61 -10.82 -7.96 5.66
N SER A 62 -11.49 -7.24 6.56
CA SER A 62 -10.94 -6.04 7.18
C SER A 62 -9.67 -6.34 8.00
N VAL A 63 -9.70 -7.37 8.86
CA VAL A 63 -8.60 -7.62 9.80
C VAL A 63 -7.43 -8.36 9.13
N CYS A 64 -7.73 -9.40 8.34
CA CYS A 64 -6.72 -10.36 7.87
C CYS A 64 -6.25 -10.11 6.44
N VAL A 65 -6.97 -9.33 5.64
CA VAL A 65 -6.60 -9.00 4.26
C VAL A 65 -6.16 -7.55 4.16
N ASP A 66 -7.00 -6.62 4.59
CA ASP A 66 -6.78 -5.18 4.39
C ASP A 66 -5.79 -4.57 5.40
N GLN A 67 -5.73 -5.11 6.62
CA GLN A 67 -4.93 -4.56 7.70
C GLN A 67 -3.64 -5.37 7.95
N PRO A 68 -2.43 -4.83 7.67
CA PRO A 68 -1.17 -5.56 7.81
C PRO A 68 -0.92 -6.10 9.22
N ILE A 69 -1.29 -5.33 10.26
CA ILE A 69 -1.13 -5.74 11.66
C ILE A 69 -2.06 -6.91 11.99
N GLY A 70 -3.31 -6.83 11.56
CA GLY A 70 -4.29 -7.90 11.78
C GLY A 70 -3.88 -9.18 11.05
N LYS A 71 -3.53 -9.08 9.77
CA LYS A 71 -2.97 -10.19 8.96
C LYS A 71 -1.77 -10.86 9.64
N ARG A 72 -0.83 -10.06 10.16
CA ARG A 72 0.33 -10.59 10.88
C ARG A 72 -0.07 -11.31 12.17
N LEU A 73 -0.91 -10.71 12.99
CA LEU A 73 -1.36 -11.31 14.25
C LEU A 73 -2.15 -12.60 13.99
N PHE A 74 -2.97 -12.63 12.95
CA PHE A 74 -3.66 -13.83 12.53
C PHE A 74 -2.67 -14.92 12.07
N ARG A 75 -1.65 -14.59 11.28
CA ARG A 75 -0.57 -15.54 10.95
C ARG A 75 0.19 -16.02 12.18
N GLU A 76 0.48 -15.16 13.14
CA GLU A 76 1.13 -15.56 14.39
C GLU A 76 0.24 -16.52 15.20
N PHE A 77 -1.08 -16.30 15.21
CA PHE A 77 -2.07 -17.21 15.77
C PHE A 77 -2.09 -18.56 15.03
N LEU A 78 -2.16 -18.57 13.70
CA LEU A 78 -2.17 -19.82 12.93
C LEU A 78 -0.89 -20.63 13.12
N ASN A 79 0.28 -19.99 13.22
CA ASN A 79 1.55 -20.68 13.45
C ASN A 79 1.69 -21.26 14.87
N ALA A 80 0.99 -20.68 15.85
CA ALA A 80 0.95 -21.21 17.22
C ALA A 80 0.09 -22.49 17.30
N ASN A 81 -0.87 -22.66 16.40
CA ASN A 81 -1.79 -23.79 16.36
C ASN A 81 -1.39 -24.79 15.27
N LYS A 82 -0.89 -25.96 15.68
CA LYS A 82 -0.29 -26.93 14.74
C LYS A 82 -1.22 -27.38 13.62
N GLU A 83 -2.52 -27.46 13.89
CA GLU A 83 -3.58 -27.81 12.94
C GLU A 83 -3.67 -26.83 11.76
N TYR A 84 -3.37 -25.54 11.95
CA TYR A 84 -3.49 -24.53 10.90
C TYR A 84 -2.18 -24.25 10.15
N ASN A 85 -1.09 -24.94 10.52
CA ASN A 85 0.21 -24.74 9.88
C ASN A 85 0.18 -25.01 8.37
N GLY A 86 -0.60 -25.99 7.92
CA GLY A 86 -0.77 -26.29 6.50
C GLY A 86 -1.35 -25.09 5.75
N ALA A 87 -2.56 -24.67 6.15
CA ALA A 87 -3.26 -23.53 5.55
C ALA A 87 -2.46 -22.22 5.62
N SER A 88 -1.85 -21.91 6.78
CA SER A 88 -1.06 -20.67 6.93
C SER A 88 0.16 -20.64 6.02
N ARG A 89 0.84 -21.78 5.83
CA ARG A 89 2.04 -21.86 4.99
C ARG A 89 1.68 -21.90 3.51
N LEU A 90 0.61 -22.62 3.16
CA LEU A 90 0.07 -22.61 1.80
C LEU A 90 -0.29 -21.19 1.36
N TRP A 91 -1.04 -20.45 2.19
CA TRP A 91 -1.40 -19.06 1.90
C TRP A 91 -0.17 -18.19 1.65
N ARG A 92 0.83 -18.24 2.53
CA ARG A 92 2.08 -17.48 2.35
C ARG A 92 2.84 -17.91 1.09
N ASP A 93 3.00 -19.20 0.85
CA ASP A 93 3.78 -19.70 -0.27
C ASP A 93 3.10 -19.40 -1.61
N ILE A 94 1.76 -19.33 -1.67
CA ILE A 94 1.00 -18.84 -2.83
C ILE A 94 1.27 -17.34 -3.04
N GLU A 95 1.21 -16.50 -1.99
CA GLU A 95 1.58 -15.08 -2.12
C GLU A 95 3.03 -14.90 -2.59
N ASP A 96 3.95 -15.75 -2.14
CA ASP A 96 5.34 -15.74 -2.58
C ASP A 96 5.53 -16.23 -4.03
N TYR A 97 4.62 -17.05 -4.55
CA TYR A 97 4.55 -17.44 -5.97
C TYR A 97 3.98 -16.29 -6.81
N ASP A 98 2.91 -15.67 -6.31
CA ASP A 98 2.27 -14.48 -6.89
C ASP A 98 3.19 -13.25 -6.85
N MET A 99 4.40 -13.33 -6.29
CA MET A 99 5.40 -12.26 -6.35
C MET A 99 6.72 -12.70 -7.00
N ALA A 100 6.83 -13.95 -7.44
CA ALA A 100 8.07 -14.51 -7.98
C ALA A 100 8.29 -14.22 -9.46
N GLU A 101 9.52 -13.94 -9.86
CA GLU A 101 9.90 -13.86 -11.27
C GLU A 101 9.56 -15.16 -12.01
N ASP A 102 9.25 -15.06 -13.30
CA ASP A 102 8.78 -16.19 -14.11
C ASP A 102 9.79 -17.35 -14.13
N SER A 103 11.09 -17.04 -14.04
CA SER A 103 12.18 -18.01 -13.94
C SER A 103 12.11 -18.89 -12.68
N GLU A 104 11.53 -18.40 -11.58
CA GLU A 104 11.44 -19.12 -10.30
C GLU A 104 10.09 -19.81 -10.08
N ARG A 105 9.05 -19.36 -10.79
CA ARG A 105 7.68 -19.78 -10.53
C ARG A 105 7.47 -21.28 -10.69
N ALA A 106 8.04 -21.92 -11.72
CA ALA A 106 7.94 -23.37 -11.92
C ALA A 106 8.46 -24.15 -10.69
N LYS A 107 9.64 -23.76 -10.19
CA LYS A 107 10.25 -24.37 -8.99
C LYS A 107 9.41 -24.14 -7.74
N LYS A 108 8.78 -22.97 -7.61
CA LYS A 108 7.87 -22.65 -6.49
C LYS A 108 6.57 -23.46 -6.58
N ALA A 109 5.97 -23.58 -7.76
CA ALA A 109 4.78 -24.38 -7.99
C ALA A 109 4.99 -25.85 -7.58
N SER A 110 6.08 -26.47 -8.05
CA SER A 110 6.42 -27.86 -7.68
C SER A 110 6.54 -28.04 -6.16
N LYS A 111 7.16 -27.06 -5.46
CA LYS A 111 7.31 -27.11 -4.00
C LYS A 111 5.97 -26.97 -3.28
N ILE A 112 5.07 -26.11 -3.77
CA ILE A 112 3.74 -25.91 -3.18
C ILE A 112 2.94 -27.21 -3.28
N ILE A 113 2.90 -27.82 -4.47
CA ILE A 113 2.18 -29.08 -4.71
C ILE A 113 2.70 -30.19 -3.79
N GLN A 114 4.02 -30.40 -3.75
CA GLN A 114 4.65 -31.44 -2.93
C GLN A 114 4.40 -31.26 -1.42
N ARG A 115 4.30 -30.02 -0.94
CA ARG A 115 4.19 -29.73 0.51
C ARG A 115 2.77 -29.77 1.03
N TYR A 116 1.79 -29.42 0.20
CA TYR A 116 0.43 -29.12 0.65
C TYR A 116 -0.65 -29.95 -0.03
N MET A 117 -0.40 -30.52 -1.21
CA MET A 117 -1.42 -31.19 -2.04
C MET A 117 -1.19 -32.70 -2.22
N ASP A 118 -0.17 -33.26 -1.57
CA ASP A 118 0.06 -34.70 -1.48
C ASP A 118 -0.42 -35.21 -0.12
N ALA A 119 -1.23 -36.26 -0.10
CA ALA A 119 -1.77 -36.86 1.13
C ALA A 119 -0.67 -37.36 2.09
N ALA A 120 0.51 -37.70 1.56
CA ALA A 120 1.68 -38.10 2.36
C ALA A 120 2.49 -36.89 2.89
N ALA A 121 2.14 -35.66 2.50
CA ALA A 121 2.92 -34.48 2.86
C ALA A 121 2.72 -34.07 4.32
N LYS A 122 3.81 -33.61 4.95
CA LYS A 122 3.82 -33.11 6.33
C LYS A 122 2.82 -31.97 6.59
N HIS A 123 2.51 -31.18 5.58
CA HIS A 123 1.61 -30.04 5.67
C HIS A 123 0.42 -30.18 4.72
N TYR A 124 0.00 -31.42 4.46
CA TYR A 124 -1.15 -31.73 3.63
C TYR A 124 -2.39 -30.91 4.05
N CYS A 125 -3.07 -30.35 3.07
CA CYS A 125 -4.23 -29.49 3.22
C CYS A 125 -5.49 -30.23 2.72
N PRO A 126 -6.19 -30.99 3.59
CA PRO A 126 -7.30 -31.85 3.18
C PRO A 126 -8.56 -31.09 2.74
N PHE A 127 -8.65 -29.80 3.04
CA PHE A 127 -9.76 -28.94 2.61
C PHE A 127 -9.70 -28.58 1.12
N LEU A 128 -8.60 -28.85 0.42
CA LEU A 128 -8.50 -28.68 -1.02
C LEU A 128 -9.17 -29.87 -1.73
N SER A 129 -10.14 -29.60 -2.61
CA SER A 129 -10.81 -30.66 -3.37
C SER A 129 -9.86 -31.32 -4.38
N GLU A 130 -10.13 -32.58 -4.71
CA GLU A 130 -9.36 -33.33 -5.71
C GLU A 130 -9.33 -32.61 -7.07
N ASP A 131 -10.44 -31.98 -7.46
CA ASP A 131 -10.55 -31.18 -8.69
C ASP A 131 -9.57 -29.99 -8.71
N ILE A 132 -9.41 -29.29 -7.59
CA ILE A 132 -8.46 -28.17 -7.49
C ILE A 132 -7.03 -28.70 -7.59
N VAL A 133 -6.74 -29.80 -6.89
CA VAL A 133 -5.40 -30.41 -6.91
C VAL A 133 -5.04 -30.93 -8.31
N ALA A 134 -5.98 -31.54 -9.02
CA ALA A 134 -5.79 -32.02 -10.39
C ALA A 134 -5.48 -30.86 -11.34
N LYS A 135 -6.30 -29.79 -11.33
CA LYS A 135 -6.08 -28.60 -12.17
C LYS A 135 -4.73 -27.94 -11.93
N VAL A 136 -4.31 -27.83 -10.67
CA VAL A 136 -3.00 -27.25 -10.32
C VAL A 136 -1.85 -28.14 -10.85
N LYS A 137 -1.98 -29.46 -10.77
CA LYS A 137 -0.97 -30.40 -11.29
C LYS A 137 -0.88 -30.35 -12.82
N GLU A 138 -2.01 -30.27 -13.51
CA GLU A 138 -2.07 -30.11 -14.96
C GLU A 138 -1.47 -28.78 -15.42
N GLY A 139 -1.74 -27.69 -14.70
CA GLY A 139 -1.24 -26.34 -15.00
C GLY A 139 0.20 -26.05 -14.52
N GLN A 140 0.87 -27.02 -13.89
CA GLN A 140 2.20 -26.81 -13.29
C GLN A 140 3.27 -26.47 -14.34
N GLU A 141 3.13 -26.92 -15.58
CA GLU A 141 4.09 -26.67 -16.66
C GLU A 141 3.88 -25.31 -17.34
N THR A 142 2.65 -24.80 -17.38
CA THR A 142 2.32 -23.51 -18.00
C THR A 142 2.57 -22.33 -17.06
N VAL A 143 2.58 -22.57 -15.74
CA VAL A 143 2.99 -21.61 -14.70
C VAL A 143 2.22 -20.28 -14.79
N GLY A 144 0.91 -20.39 -15.02
CA GLY A 144 0.01 -19.25 -15.14
C GLY A 144 -0.02 -18.34 -13.90
N ASP A 145 -0.41 -17.08 -14.11
CA ASP A 145 -0.65 -16.09 -13.05
C ASP A 145 -1.78 -16.52 -12.09
N ASP A 146 -2.72 -17.34 -12.55
CA ASP A 146 -3.92 -17.79 -11.84
C ASP A 146 -3.84 -19.26 -11.39
N LEU A 147 -2.68 -19.91 -11.54
CA LEU A 147 -2.48 -21.33 -11.25
C LEU A 147 -3.03 -21.75 -9.88
N PHE A 148 -2.81 -20.91 -8.86
CA PHE A 148 -3.24 -21.18 -7.47
C PHE A 148 -4.48 -20.39 -7.04
N ALA A 149 -5.17 -19.67 -7.93
CA ALA A 149 -6.27 -18.77 -7.55
C ALA A 149 -7.41 -19.52 -6.83
N ALA A 150 -7.84 -20.67 -7.34
CA ALA A 150 -8.87 -21.49 -6.71
C ALA A 150 -8.42 -22.11 -5.38
N ALA A 151 -7.15 -22.53 -5.30
CA ALA A 151 -6.56 -23.05 -4.06
C ALA A 151 -6.47 -21.95 -2.99
N LEU A 152 -6.10 -20.73 -3.38
CA LEU A 152 -6.06 -19.57 -2.49
C LEU A 152 -7.45 -19.22 -1.97
N ALA A 153 -8.45 -19.13 -2.86
CA ALA A 153 -9.84 -18.87 -2.47
C ALA A 153 -10.34 -19.89 -1.43
N THR A 154 -10.16 -21.18 -1.71
CA THR A 154 -10.55 -22.27 -0.81
C THR A 154 -9.79 -22.23 0.52
N THR A 155 -8.50 -21.86 0.48
CA THR A 155 -7.69 -21.69 1.70
C THR A 155 -8.22 -20.55 2.56
N LEU A 156 -8.59 -19.42 1.94
CA LEU A 156 -9.16 -18.27 2.66
C LEU A 156 -10.55 -18.58 3.21
N ASP A 157 -11.38 -19.33 2.47
CA ASP A 157 -12.69 -19.78 2.95
C ASP A 157 -12.55 -20.67 4.20
N PHE A 158 -11.65 -21.66 4.16
CA PHE A 158 -11.33 -22.48 5.33
C PHE A 158 -10.87 -21.63 6.53
N LEU A 159 -9.98 -20.67 6.29
CA LEU A 159 -9.45 -19.79 7.34
C LEU A 159 -10.49 -18.84 7.91
N ARG A 160 -11.53 -18.48 7.14
CA ARG A 160 -12.61 -17.56 7.54
C ARG A 160 -13.60 -18.21 8.51
N GLU A 161 -13.69 -19.54 8.54
CA GLU A 161 -14.61 -20.26 9.40
C GLU A 161 -14.06 -20.44 10.82
N ALA A 162 -13.98 -21.67 11.33
CA ALA A 162 -13.57 -21.98 12.68
C ALA A 162 -12.23 -21.33 13.11
N PRO A 163 -11.17 -21.31 12.26
CA PRO A 163 -9.90 -20.68 12.65
C PRO A 163 -10.05 -19.19 12.99
N TYR A 164 -10.89 -18.47 12.24
CA TYR A 164 -11.12 -17.05 12.51
C TYR A 164 -11.95 -16.81 13.77
N THR A 165 -12.98 -17.63 14.01
CA THR A 165 -13.76 -17.58 15.26
C THR A 165 -12.85 -17.75 16.48
N PHE A 166 -11.96 -18.74 16.46
CA PHE A 166 -10.99 -18.94 17.56
C PHE A 166 -9.97 -17.80 17.66
N PHE A 167 -9.59 -17.18 16.54
CA PHE A 167 -8.75 -15.98 16.58
C PHE A 167 -9.44 -14.81 17.30
N LEU A 168 -10.75 -14.61 17.06
CA LEU A 168 -11.55 -13.56 17.71
C LEU A 168 -11.72 -13.81 19.23
N GLU A 169 -11.59 -15.04 19.70
CA GLU A 169 -11.63 -15.35 21.13
C GLU A 169 -10.24 -15.29 21.79
N SER A 170 -9.17 -15.22 20.99
CA SER A 170 -7.79 -15.32 21.46
C SER A 170 -7.20 -14.01 22.00
N MET A 171 -6.04 -14.10 22.64
CA MET A 171 -5.24 -12.93 23.01
C MET A 171 -4.70 -12.14 21.81
N TYR A 172 -4.72 -12.71 20.60
CA TYR A 172 -4.25 -12.02 19.40
C TYR A 172 -5.20 -10.93 18.95
N VAL A 173 -6.53 -11.13 19.05
CA VAL A 173 -7.49 -10.04 18.76
C VAL A 173 -7.39 -8.95 19.82
N LYS A 174 -7.19 -9.31 21.11
CA LYS A 174 -6.97 -8.31 22.17
C LYS A 174 -5.73 -7.46 21.87
N ARG A 175 -4.66 -8.09 21.37
CA ARG A 175 -3.47 -7.38 20.89
C ARG A 175 -3.76 -6.51 19.67
N PHE A 176 -4.57 -6.98 18.73
CA PHE A 176 -5.00 -6.19 17.58
C PHE A 176 -5.76 -4.93 18.02
N LEU A 177 -6.70 -5.05 18.96
CA LEU A 177 -7.44 -3.90 19.51
C LEU A 177 -6.54 -2.89 20.22
N GLN A 178 -5.48 -3.34 20.93
CA GLN A 178 -4.47 -2.42 21.49
C GLN A 178 -3.75 -1.61 20.41
N TRP A 179 -3.45 -2.22 19.26
CA TRP A 179 -2.88 -1.52 18.12
C TRP A 179 -3.87 -0.55 17.46
N LYS A 180 -5.14 -0.97 17.30
CA LYS A 180 -6.21 -0.09 16.80
C LYS A 180 -6.43 1.10 17.72
N TRP A 181 -6.39 0.90 19.04
CA TRP A 181 -6.46 2.00 20.00
C TRP A 181 -5.33 3.00 19.77
N LEU A 182 -4.09 2.50 19.58
CA LEU A 182 -2.92 3.35 19.37
C LEU A 182 -3.02 4.12 18.04
N GLU A 183 -3.53 3.48 16.99
CA GLU A 183 -3.81 4.10 15.69
C GLU A 183 -4.85 5.23 15.80
N MET A 184 -5.85 5.08 16.66
CA MET A 184 -6.91 6.07 16.88
C MET A 184 -6.49 7.26 17.76
N GLN A 185 -5.28 7.27 18.31
CA GLN A 185 -4.83 8.38 19.13
C GLN A 185 -4.61 9.64 18.29
N PRO A 186 -4.92 10.84 18.84
CA PRO A 186 -4.75 12.07 18.09
C PRO A 186 -3.27 12.30 17.75
N MET A 187 -3.00 12.44 16.45
CA MET A 187 -1.72 12.87 15.92
C MET A 187 -1.89 14.22 15.25
N ASP A 188 -1.28 15.24 15.84
CA ASP A 188 -1.31 16.63 15.38
C ASP A 188 0.06 17.06 14.81
N ALA A 189 0.20 18.36 14.54
CA ALA A 189 1.41 18.95 13.98
C ALA A 189 2.66 18.67 14.82
N ASP A 190 2.54 18.49 16.14
CA ASP A 190 3.68 18.30 17.02
C ASP A 190 4.40 16.97 16.77
N TRP A 191 3.70 15.97 16.21
CA TRP A 191 4.29 14.68 15.85
C TRP A 191 5.20 14.74 14.62
N PHE A 192 5.15 15.84 13.86
CA PHE A 192 5.89 16.01 12.63
C PHE A 192 6.94 17.11 12.74
N GLN A 193 8.06 16.91 12.06
CA GLN A 193 9.10 17.93 11.88
C GLN A 193 9.23 18.22 10.39
N ASP A 194 8.97 19.47 9.99
CA ASP A 194 9.19 19.93 8.62
C ASP A 194 10.67 20.21 8.35
N PHE A 195 11.11 19.97 7.11
CA PHE A 195 12.47 20.26 6.65
C PHE A 195 12.48 21.30 5.54
N ARG A 196 12.21 20.86 4.30
CA ARG A 196 12.30 21.68 3.09
C ARG A 196 10.98 21.71 2.34
N VAL A 197 10.69 22.82 1.68
CA VAL A 197 9.56 22.91 0.75
C VAL A 197 9.91 22.14 -0.53
N LEU A 198 9.05 21.18 -0.90
CA LEU A 198 9.16 20.37 -2.11
C LEU A 198 8.46 21.03 -3.30
N GLY A 199 7.40 21.80 -3.04
CA GLY A 199 6.74 22.60 -4.07
C GLY A 199 5.64 23.51 -3.52
N LYS A 200 5.22 24.47 -4.34
CA LYS A 200 4.19 25.46 -4.00
C LYS A 200 3.08 25.40 -5.04
N GLY A 201 1.83 25.36 -4.59
CA GLY A 201 0.64 25.34 -5.44
C GLY A 201 -0.36 26.43 -5.07
N GLY A 202 -1.45 26.53 -5.84
CA GLY A 202 -2.45 27.60 -5.66
C GLY A 202 -3.09 27.61 -4.26
N PHE A 203 -3.23 26.44 -3.64
CA PHE A 203 -3.89 26.26 -2.33
C PHE A 203 -2.94 26.21 -1.13
N GLY A 204 -1.63 26.18 -1.34
CA GLY A 204 -0.64 26.11 -0.28
C GLY A 204 0.66 25.47 -0.74
N GLU A 205 1.37 24.83 0.17
CA GLU A 205 2.70 24.26 -0.10
C GLU A 205 2.80 22.80 0.31
N VAL A 206 3.80 22.11 -0.23
CA VAL A 206 4.17 20.75 0.14
C VAL A 206 5.56 20.80 0.75
N SER A 207 5.71 20.36 1.99
CA SER A 207 7.01 20.23 2.69
C SER A 207 7.40 18.76 2.84
N ALA A 208 8.69 18.45 2.79
CA ALA A 208 9.20 17.20 3.34
C ALA A 208 9.11 17.29 4.87
N CYS A 209 8.64 16.23 5.52
CA CYS A 209 8.54 16.15 6.97
C CYS A 209 8.93 14.74 7.47
N GLN A 210 9.24 14.64 8.76
CA GLN A 210 9.51 13.37 9.44
C GLN A 210 8.56 13.19 10.61
N MET A 211 8.02 11.98 10.74
CA MET A 211 7.29 11.53 11.91
C MET A 211 8.28 11.31 13.06
N LYS A 212 8.27 12.18 14.07
CA LYS A 212 9.27 12.22 15.15
C LYS A 212 9.40 10.89 15.90
N ALA A 213 8.27 10.20 16.12
CA ALA A 213 8.24 8.95 16.87
C ALA A 213 8.91 7.78 16.13
N THR A 214 8.80 7.75 14.80
CA THR A 214 9.24 6.60 13.97
C THR A 214 10.50 6.90 13.17
N GLY A 215 10.83 8.18 12.97
CA GLY A 215 11.89 8.62 12.07
C GLY A 215 11.52 8.54 10.58
N LYS A 216 10.28 8.12 10.26
CA LYS A 216 9.85 7.93 8.86
C LYS A 216 9.58 9.26 8.17
N LEU A 217 10.03 9.35 6.92
CA LEU A 217 9.90 10.54 6.08
C LEU A 217 8.60 10.51 5.26
N TYR A 218 8.03 11.69 5.09
CA TYR A 218 6.77 11.93 4.42
C TYR A 218 6.78 13.28 3.69
N ALA A 219 5.81 13.48 2.80
CA ALA A 219 5.45 14.79 2.30
C ALA A 219 4.21 15.29 3.06
N CYS A 220 4.22 16.53 3.54
CA CYS A 220 3.09 17.19 4.17
C CYS A 220 2.55 18.28 3.25
N LYS A 221 1.38 18.05 2.67
CA LYS A 221 0.66 19.05 1.88
C LYS A 221 -0.20 19.91 2.81
N LYS A 222 0.17 21.19 2.93
CA LYS A 222 -0.48 22.19 3.76
C LYS A 222 -1.40 23.04 2.90
N LEU A 223 -2.69 22.96 3.15
CA LEU A 223 -3.74 23.68 2.40
C LEU A 223 -4.30 24.81 3.26
N ASN A 224 -4.21 26.05 2.78
CA ASN A 224 -4.68 27.20 3.54
C ASN A 224 -6.23 27.24 3.59
N LYS A 225 -6.80 27.24 4.81
CA LYS A 225 -8.25 27.20 5.02
C LYS A 225 -8.98 28.41 4.44
N LYS A 226 -8.39 29.61 4.50
CA LYS A 226 -8.99 30.83 3.94
C LYS A 226 -9.08 30.74 2.40
N ARG A 227 -8.02 30.23 1.75
CA ARG A 227 -8.00 30.02 0.30
C ARG A 227 -9.00 28.95 -0.14
N LEU A 228 -9.15 27.86 0.62
CA LEU A 228 -10.15 26.83 0.36
C LEU A 228 -11.58 27.38 0.42
N LYS A 229 -11.91 28.12 1.50
CA LYS A 229 -13.24 28.75 1.68
C LYS A 229 -13.60 29.69 0.52
N LYS A 230 -12.63 30.49 0.04
CA LYS A 230 -12.84 31.44 -1.05
C LYS A 230 -13.24 30.77 -2.37
N ARG A 231 -12.84 29.51 -2.62
CA ARG A 231 -13.10 28.80 -3.88
C ARG A 231 -14.31 27.86 -3.86
N LYS A 232 -15.17 27.91 -2.84
CA LYS A 232 -16.38 27.05 -2.69
C LYS A 232 -16.13 25.55 -2.92
N ALA A 233 -14.93 25.04 -2.64
CA ALA A 233 -14.66 23.62 -2.74
C ALA A 233 -15.48 22.88 -1.66
N ALA A 234 -16.33 21.93 -2.07
CA ALA A 234 -17.10 21.10 -1.16
C ALA A 234 -16.15 20.24 -0.31
N PHE A 235 -15.87 20.74 0.89
CA PHE A 235 -14.84 20.26 1.81
C PHE A 235 -15.03 18.79 2.22
N SER A 236 -16.28 18.35 2.37
CA SER A 236 -16.62 16.98 2.80
C SER A 236 -16.38 15.93 1.72
N VAL A 237 -16.72 16.26 0.46
CA VAL A 237 -16.44 15.40 -0.69
C VAL A 237 -14.92 15.37 -0.94
N PHE A 238 -14.25 16.51 -0.81
CA PHE A 238 -12.81 16.61 -1.04
C PHE A 238 -11.99 15.68 -0.13
N LEU A 239 -12.25 15.65 1.19
CA LEU A 239 -11.49 14.81 2.13
C LEU A 239 -11.69 13.31 1.91
N HIS A 240 -12.91 12.87 1.54
CA HIS A 240 -13.21 11.47 1.24
C HIS A 240 -12.50 10.97 -0.03
N PHE A 241 -12.31 11.85 -1.02
CA PHE A 241 -11.64 11.54 -2.28
C PHE A 241 -10.11 11.60 -2.19
N LEU A 242 -9.57 12.43 -1.30
CA LEU A 242 -8.13 12.56 -1.02
C LEU A 242 -7.49 11.27 -0.48
N LEU A 243 -8.29 10.42 0.15
CA LEU A 243 -7.82 9.29 0.95
C LEU A 243 -7.32 8.10 0.13
N ARG A 244 -7.55 8.06 -1.19
CA ARG A 244 -7.50 6.78 -1.91
C ARG A 244 -6.61 6.68 -3.14
N PHE A 245 -5.84 7.70 -3.53
CA PHE A 245 -5.15 7.63 -4.83
C PHE A 245 -3.64 7.83 -4.87
N ILE A 246 -3.01 6.69 -5.23
CA ILE A 246 -1.70 6.37 -5.80
C ILE A 246 -0.48 6.84 -4.99
N VAL A 247 -0.55 7.97 -4.27
CA VAL A 247 0.32 8.28 -3.14
C VAL A 247 -0.44 8.02 -1.84
N SER A 248 0.02 7.06 -1.03
CA SER A 248 -0.67 6.68 0.21
C SER A 248 -0.73 7.83 1.22
N LEU A 249 -1.95 8.24 1.61
CA LEU A 249 -2.14 9.14 2.76
C LEU A 249 -1.91 8.35 4.04
N ALA A 250 -1.06 8.86 4.91
CA ALA A 250 -0.76 8.28 6.21
C ALA A 250 -1.50 9.00 7.35
N TYR A 251 -1.55 10.34 7.30
CA TYR A 251 -2.19 11.14 8.35
C TYR A 251 -2.91 12.36 7.76
N ALA A 252 -3.98 12.77 8.42
CA ALA A 252 -4.65 14.03 8.15
C ALA A 252 -4.93 14.75 9.47
N PHE A 253 -4.49 16.00 9.57
CA PHE A 253 -4.77 16.84 10.73
C PHE A 253 -4.99 18.29 10.29
N GLN A 254 -5.39 19.14 11.21
CA GLN A 254 -5.58 20.55 10.94
C GLN A 254 -4.88 21.41 11.99
N THR A 255 -4.32 22.53 11.55
CA THR A 255 -3.83 23.59 12.42
C THR A 255 -4.87 24.71 12.47
N LYS A 256 -4.52 25.85 13.10
CA LYS A 256 -5.39 27.04 13.10
C LYS A 256 -5.75 27.48 11.67
N ASP A 257 -4.77 27.52 10.77
CA ASP A 257 -4.90 28.15 9.45
C ASP A 257 -4.85 27.15 8.28
N GLU A 258 -4.48 25.88 8.53
CA GLU A 258 -4.18 24.91 7.48
C GLU A 258 -4.83 23.54 7.70
N LEU A 259 -5.08 22.83 6.60
CA LEU A 259 -5.26 21.38 6.60
C LEU A 259 -3.97 20.73 6.14
N CYS A 260 -3.52 19.73 6.87
CA CYS A 260 -2.26 19.05 6.62
C CYS A 260 -2.55 17.60 6.22
N LEU A 261 -2.06 17.21 5.05
CA LEU A 261 -2.16 15.86 4.52
C LEU A 261 -0.75 15.27 4.45
N VAL A 262 -0.47 14.30 5.32
CA VAL A 262 0.82 13.60 5.37
C VAL A 262 0.73 12.35 4.50
N MET A 263 1.55 12.30 3.46
CA MET A 263 1.51 11.27 2.42
C MET A 263 2.91 10.74 2.12
N THR A 264 2.99 9.61 1.42
CA THR A 264 4.26 9.05 0.95
C THR A 264 5.09 10.11 0.22
N ILE A 265 6.36 10.24 0.60
CA ILE A 265 7.27 11.20 -0.02
C ILE A 265 7.76 10.65 -1.38
N MET A 266 7.59 11.45 -2.43
CA MET A 266 8.02 11.14 -3.79
C MET A 266 9.21 12.03 -4.14
N ASN A 267 10.41 11.49 -4.03
CA ASN A 267 11.65 12.27 -4.11
C ASN A 267 12.21 12.40 -5.53
N GLY A 268 11.71 11.62 -6.48
CA GLY A 268 12.18 11.59 -7.87
C GLY A 268 11.64 12.74 -8.73
N GLY A 269 10.83 13.66 -8.18
CA GLY A 269 10.24 14.76 -8.95
C GLY A 269 9.06 14.32 -9.82
N ASP A 270 8.55 15.23 -10.66
CA ASP A 270 7.41 14.97 -11.54
C ASP A 270 7.84 14.62 -12.98
N LEU A 271 6.98 13.95 -13.75
CA LEU A 271 7.29 13.55 -15.12
C LEU A 271 7.56 14.75 -16.03
N LYS A 272 6.98 15.92 -15.81
CA LYS A 272 7.28 17.11 -16.60
C LYS A 272 8.75 17.49 -16.48
N TYR A 273 9.29 17.51 -15.26
CA TYR A 273 10.72 17.72 -15.03
C TYR A 273 11.55 16.70 -15.81
N HIS A 274 11.18 15.41 -15.77
CA HIS A 274 11.92 14.36 -16.47
C HIS A 274 11.83 14.42 -17.99
N ILE A 275 10.70 14.87 -18.53
CA ILE A 275 10.49 14.99 -19.98
C ILE A 275 11.26 16.17 -20.54
N TYR A 276 11.26 17.33 -19.86
CA TYR A 276 11.72 18.57 -20.46
C TYR A 276 13.04 19.11 -19.90
N LEU A 277 13.42 18.75 -18.67
CA LEU A 277 14.50 19.41 -17.93
C LEU A 277 15.67 18.48 -17.58
N VAL A 278 15.56 17.17 -17.82
CA VAL A 278 16.67 16.23 -17.56
C VAL A 278 17.69 16.24 -18.70
N ASP A 279 17.23 16.22 -19.95
CA ASP A 279 18.06 16.48 -21.13
C ASP A 279 17.37 17.57 -21.96
N GLU A 280 17.77 18.82 -21.73
CA GLU A 280 17.19 19.98 -22.43
C GLU A 280 17.48 19.94 -23.94
N ASN A 281 18.51 19.22 -24.39
CA ASN A 281 18.86 19.11 -25.79
C ASN A 281 18.05 18.01 -26.51
N ASN A 282 17.63 16.97 -25.79
CA ASN A 282 16.78 15.89 -26.29
C ASN A 282 15.57 15.66 -25.37
N PRO A 283 14.57 16.56 -25.41
CA PRO A 283 13.39 16.41 -24.58
C PRO A 283 12.61 15.14 -24.95
N GLY A 284 12.04 14.48 -23.94
CA GLY A 284 11.26 13.25 -24.08
C GLY A 284 11.91 12.02 -23.45
N PHE A 285 11.31 10.87 -23.71
CA PHE A 285 11.82 9.57 -23.29
C PHE A 285 11.99 8.67 -24.50
N GLU A 286 12.98 7.76 -24.41
CA GLU A 286 13.00 6.59 -25.27
C GLU A 286 11.73 5.76 -25.08
N GLU A 287 11.24 5.16 -26.16
CA GLU A 287 9.98 4.41 -26.18
C GLU A 287 9.88 3.35 -25.06
N PRO A 288 10.90 2.53 -24.76
CA PRO A 288 10.82 1.56 -23.67
C PRO A 288 10.55 2.20 -22.30
N ARG A 289 11.13 3.38 -22.04
CA ARG A 289 10.93 4.13 -20.79
C ARG A 289 9.54 4.77 -20.74
N ALA A 290 9.06 5.31 -21.86
CA ALA A 290 7.69 5.82 -21.97
C ALA A 290 6.66 4.71 -21.74
N CYS A 291 6.82 3.56 -22.39
CA CYS A 291 5.96 2.38 -22.23
C CYS A 291 5.89 1.90 -20.78
N PHE A 292 7.03 1.89 -20.07
CA PHE A 292 7.08 1.54 -18.65
C PHE A 292 6.23 2.48 -17.78
N TYR A 293 6.35 3.80 -17.97
CA TYR A 293 5.53 4.77 -17.23
C TYR A 293 4.06 4.69 -17.59
N ILE A 294 3.73 4.54 -18.88
CA ILE A 294 2.35 4.38 -19.33
C ILE A 294 1.71 3.13 -18.72
N ALA A 295 2.42 2.01 -18.66
CA ALA A 295 1.93 0.79 -18.04
C ALA A 295 1.57 0.99 -16.56
N GLN A 296 2.42 1.69 -15.80
CA GLN A 296 2.17 2.01 -14.39
C GLN A 296 1.00 2.98 -14.21
N ILE A 297 0.90 3.99 -15.07
CA ILE A 297 -0.22 4.93 -15.08
C ILE A 297 -1.53 4.17 -15.35
N ILE A 298 -1.56 3.28 -16.34
CA ILE A 298 -2.74 2.46 -16.67
C ILE A 298 -3.16 1.60 -15.48
N GLN A 299 -2.22 0.94 -14.80
CA GLN A 299 -2.55 0.15 -13.60
C GLN A 299 -3.12 1.03 -12.48
N GLY A 300 -2.54 2.22 -12.27
CA GLY A 300 -3.07 3.21 -11.35
C GLY A 300 -4.50 3.61 -11.71
N MET A 301 -4.77 3.91 -12.98
CA MET A 301 -6.09 4.29 -13.51
C MET A 301 -7.11 3.16 -13.39
N GLU A 302 -6.73 1.92 -13.73
CA GLU A 302 -7.56 0.72 -13.57
C GLU A 302 -8.03 0.58 -12.11
N HIS A 303 -7.12 0.81 -11.15
CA HIS A 303 -7.46 0.77 -9.73
C HIS A 303 -8.49 1.83 -9.32
N LEU A 304 -8.48 3.02 -9.94
CA LEU A 304 -9.50 4.06 -9.70
C LEU A 304 -10.84 3.65 -10.29
N HIS A 305 -10.82 3.18 -11.53
CA HIS A 305 -12.02 2.82 -12.28
C HIS A 305 -12.74 1.63 -11.64
N GLN A 306 -12.01 0.65 -11.09
CA GLN A 306 -12.59 -0.44 -10.30
C GLN A 306 -13.35 0.08 -9.06
N LYS A 307 -12.98 1.25 -8.53
CA LYS A 307 -13.68 1.94 -7.43
C LYS A 307 -14.69 2.98 -7.91
N ARG A 308 -15.04 2.98 -9.20
CA ARG A 308 -15.96 3.94 -9.83
C ARG A 308 -15.52 5.40 -9.69
N ILE A 309 -14.21 5.65 -9.73
CA ILE A 309 -13.64 6.99 -9.60
C ILE A 309 -12.88 7.36 -10.87
N VAL A 310 -13.22 8.51 -11.47
CA VAL A 310 -12.60 9.04 -12.69
C VAL A 310 -11.56 10.09 -12.33
N TYR A 311 -10.30 9.88 -12.71
CA TYR A 311 -9.25 10.88 -12.58
C TYR A 311 -9.20 11.77 -13.82
N ARG A 312 -9.49 13.06 -13.64
CA ARG A 312 -9.67 14.03 -14.74
C ARG A 312 -8.50 14.97 -14.94
N ASP A 313 -7.41 14.76 -14.21
CA ASP A 313 -6.24 15.65 -14.22
C ASP A 313 -4.95 14.84 -14.39
N LEU A 314 -5.00 13.88 -15.31
CA LEU A 314 -3.81 13.15 -15.74
C LEU A 314 -2.98 14.04 -16.66
N LYS A 315 -1.86 14.51 -16.13
CA LYS A 315 -0.87 15.34 -16.81
C LYS A 315 0.53 15.06 -16.25
N PRO A 316 1.63 15.36 -16.99
CA PRO A 316 2.98 15.05 -16.53
C PRO A 316 3.36 15.67 -15.18
N GLU A 317 2.84 16.85 -14.83
CA GLU A 317 3.03 17.47 -13.51
C GLU A 317 2.47 16.64 -12.34
N ASN A 318 1.49 15.77 -12.64
CA ASN A 318 0.75 15.00 -11.66
C ASN A 318 1.20 13.53 -11.61
N VAL A 319 2.36 13.20 -12.18
CA VAL A 319 2.94 11.87 -12.07
C VAL A 319 4.30 12.01 -11.42
N LEU A 320 4.43 11.50 -10.19
CA LEU A 320 5.60 11.66 -9.36
C LEU A 320 6.44 10.38 -9.36
N LEU A 321 7.75 10.53 -9.29
CA LEU A 321 8.70 9.41 -9.23
C LEU A 321 9.21 9.20 -7.80
N ASP A 322 9.40 7.96 -7.38
CA ASP A 322 10.05 7.63 -6.11
C ASP A 322 11.57 7.47 -6.27
N ASN A 323 12.28 7.28 -5.15
CA ASN A 323 13.76 7.14 -5.13
C ASN A 323 14.25 5.81 -5.69
N ASP A 324 13.38 4.81 -5.76
CA ASP A 324 13.73 3.44 -6.10
C ASP A 324 12.86 2.93 -7.24
N GLY A 325 13.45 2.24 -8.21
CA GLY A 325 12.73 1.39 -9.17
C GLY A 325 11.92 0.22 -8.55
N ASN A 326 11.66 0.18 -7.23
CA ASN A 326 11.23 -1.01 -6.46
C ASN A 326 9.76 -1.09 -6.01
N ASP A 327 8.92 -1.72 -6.82
CA ASP A 327 7.71 -2.50 -6.51
C ASP A 327 6.83 -2.15 -5.27
N HIS A 328 5.93 -1.19 -5.42
CA HIS A 328 4.83 -0.76 -4.53
C HIS A 328 3.46 -0.94 -5.21
N LEU A 329 3.42 -1.57 -6.38
CA LEU A 329 2.20 -2.05 -7.00
C LEU A 329 2.39 -3.52 -7.37
N LYS A 330 2.44 -4.35 -6.34
CA LYS A 330 2.60 -5.80 -6.48
C LYS A 330 1.35 -6.41 -7.14
N ARG A 331 1.48 -6.54 -8.48
CA ARG A 331 0.74 -7.27 -9.53
C ARG A 331 -0.70 -6.86 -9.88
N LYS A 332 -0.86 -6.40 -11.14
CA LYS A 332 -1.58 -7.17 -12.19
C LYS A 332 -0.90 -6.96 -13.58
N LYS A 333 -0.51 -8.08 -14.21
CA LYS A 333 -0.04 -8.31 -15.61
C LYS A 333 1.45 -8.04 -15.95
N PRO A 334 2.16 -9.00 -16.58
CA PRO A 334 3.39 -8.72 -17.32
C PRO A 334 3.07 -8.28 -18.76
N LEU A 335 3.68 -7.19 -19.22
CA LEU A 335 4.09 -7.11 -20.63
C LEU A 335 5.47 -7.78 -20.71
N ASN A 336 5.55 -8.85 -21.49
CA ASN A 336 6.80 -9.49 -21.85
C ASN A 336 7.74 -8.48 -22.51
N GLN A 337 8.77 -8.04 -21.77
CA GLN A 337 10.13 -7.73 -22.24
C GLN A 337 10.96 -7.27 -21.04
N GLY A 338 11.89 -8.12 -20.60
CA GLY A 338 12.87 -7.77 -19.58
C GLY A 338 13.80 -6.68 -20.11
N CYS A 339 13.71 -5.47 -19.54
CA CYS A 339 14.73 -4.43 -19.68
C CYS A 339 15.59 -4.41 -18.40
N PRO A 340 16.90 -4.74 -18.47
CA PRO A 340 17.81 -4.76 -17.31
C PRO A 340 18.17 -3.37 -16.75
N LYS A 341 17.46 -2.31 -17.17
CA LYS A 341 17.69 -0.91 -16.78
C LYS A 341 16.38 -0.23 -16.35
N CYS A 342 15.61 -0.87 -15.48
CA CYS A 342 14.39 -0.28 -14.94
C CYS A 342 14.71 0.98 -14.10
N GLY A 343 14.36 2.15 -14.64
CA GLY A 343 14.43 3.43 -13.95
C GLY A 343 13.40 3.56 -12.81
N PRO A 344 13.39 4.71 -12.09
CA PRO A 344 12.49 4.96 -10.94
C PRO A 344 11.01 4.84 -11.34
N ARG A 345 10.10 4.55 -10.40
CA ARG A 345 8.70 4.22 -10.74
C ARG A 345 7.80 5.44 -10.77
N ALA A 346 6.92 5.48 -11.77
CA ALA A 346 5.86 6.47 -11.92
C ALA A 346 4.66 6.11 -11.06
N ILE A 347 4.34 7.00 -10.14
CA ILE A 347 3.19 6.96 -9.25
C ILE A 347 2.41 8.24 -9.54
N CYS A 348 1.20 8.13 -10.09
CA CYS A 348 0.33 9.29 -10.27
C CYS A 348 0.06 9.95 -8.90
N GLY A 349 0.50 11.18 -8.71
CA GLY A 349 0.27 11.94 -7.47
C GLY A 349 -0.62 13.14 -7.77
N PRO A 350 -1.72 13.37 -7.03
CA PRO A 350 -2.59 14.48 -7.36
C PRO A 350 -1.96 15.83 -6.96
N TRP A 351 -1.52 16.57 -7.96
CA TRP A 351 -1.46 18.03 -7.89
C TRP A 351 -2.74 18.61 -8.51
N TRP A 352 -3.78 18.62 -7.66
CA TRP A 352 -5.19 18.90 -7.94
C TRP A 352 -5.50 19.97 -9.00
N ASP A 353 -6.34 19.56 -9.96
CA ASP A 353 -7.68 20.07 -10.23
C ASP A 353 -8.72 18.91 -10.46
N PHE A 354 -9.94 19.02 -9.91
CA PHE A 354 -11.18 18.24 -10.17
C PHE A 354 -11.23 16.67 -10.20
N LEU A 355 -11.62 16.04 -9.07
CA LEU A 355 -12.28 14.72 -9.03
C LEU A 355 -13.81 14.87 -8.86
N ARG A 356 -14.64 14.05 -9.52
CA ARG A 356 -16.08 13.89 -9.26
C ARG A 356 -16.44 12.39 -9.16
N PRO A 357 -17.33 11.97 -8.24
CA PRO A 357 -18.00 10.68 -8.35
C PRO A 357 -18.90 10.65 -9.58
N VAL A 358 -18.98 9.50 -10.25
CA VAL A 358 -20.07 9.23 -11.19
C VAL A 358 -21.28 8.84 -10.34
N THR A 359 -22.21 9.78 -10.14
CA THR A 359 -23.53 9.46 -9.59
C THR A 359 -24.44 8.98 -10.70
N SER A 360 -25.25 7.95 -10.44
CA SER A 360 -26.08 7.22 -11.42
C SER A 360 -27.18 8.03 -12.13
N ASN A 361 -27.16 9.36 -12.09
CA ASN A 361 -28.18 10.24 -12.66
C ASN A 361 -27.64 11.31 -13.62
N GLU A 362 -26.39 11.23 -14.11
CA GLU A 362 -25.94 12.07 -15.22
C GLU A 362 -25.75 11.19 -16.46
N GLU A 363 -26.66 11.37 -17.42
CA GLU A 363 -26.72 10.70 -18.71
C GLU A 363 -25.45 10.92 -19.54
N SER A 364 -24.94 9.82 -20.11
CA SER A 364 -24.18 9.71 -21.36
C SER A 364 -23.38 10.94 -21.84
N GLU A 365 -22.10 10.98 -21.48
CA GLU A 365 -21.06 11.50 -22.39
C GLU A 365 -20.00 10.41 -22.60
N ASP A 366 -20.44 9.29 -23.19
CA ASP A 366 -19.53 8.39 -23.90
C ASP A 366 -19.29 8.95 -25.31
N PHE A 367 -18.02 9.06 -25.66
CA PHE A 367 -17.44 9.16 -27.00
C PHE A 367 -18.43 9.22 -28.18
N CYS A 368 -18.62 10.42 -28.73
CA CYS A 368 -19.07 10.58 -30.11
C CYS A 368 -17.91 11.19 -30.92
N PRO A 369 -17.32 10.46 -31.89
CA PRO A 369 -16.36 11.07 -32.81
C PRO A 369 -17.15 12.02 -33.70
N ARG A 370 -16.84 13.31 -33.66
CA ARG A 370 -17.41 14.24 -34.64
C ARG A 370 -16.74 13.99 -36.00
N PRO A 371 -17.53 14.08 -37.10
CA PRO A 371 -17.14 13.67 -38.45
C PRO A 371 -16.00 14.47 -39.04
#